data_AF-G2QGL9-F1
#
_entry.id   AF-G2QGL9-F1
#
_cell.length_a   1.000
_cell.length_b   1.000
_cell.length_c   1.000
_cell.angle_alpha   90.00
_cell.angle_beta   90.00
_cell.angle_gamma   90.00
#
_symmetry.space_group_name_H-M   'P 1'
#
loop_
_entity.id
_entity.type
_entity.pdbx_description
1 polymer ?
#
loop_
_entity_poly.entity_id
_entity_poly.type
_entity_poly.pdbx_seq_one_letter_code
_entity_poly.pdbx_strand_id
1 'polypeptide(L)'
;MPIEKRKSHSARYRASLAQNIAKNGFVVMPCSWCASQGLVCKMIARTKRYEACVRRGRSYNSSSIPLSSLDRILQEQRRIKDAERRAELELDKSQRRLEEAQRELSEKLTRL
;
A
#
# COMPACT_ATOMS: atom_id res chain seq x y z
N MET A 1 -6.88 -21.99 -30.53
CA MET A 1 -6.94 -21.04 -29.39
C MET A 1 -5.53 -20.78 -28.89
N PRO A 2 -5.11 -19.53 -28.66
CA PRO A 2 -3.77 -19.25 -28.10
C PRO A 2 -3.71 -19.80 -26.67
N ILE A 3 -2.71 -20.64 -26.37
CA ILE A 3 -2.46 -21.14 -25.02
C ILE A 3 -1.78 -20.02 -24.23
N GLU A 4 -2.52 -19.36 -23.33
CA GLU A 4 -1.94 -18.39 -22.41
C GLU A 4 -0.99 -19.10 -21.43
N LYS A 5 0.32 -18.90 -21.63
CA LYS A 5 1.33 -19.43 -20.71
C LYS A 5 1.17 -18.77 -19.33
N ARG A 6 1.17 -19.58 -18.28
CA ARG A 6 1.11 -19.12 -16.88
C ARG A 6 2.23 -18.13 -16.60
N LYS A 7 1.90 -16.91 -16.16
CA LYS A 7 2.89 -15.89 -15.82
C LYS A 7 3.81 -16.37 -14.70
N SER A 8 5.11 -16.19 -14.89
CA SER A 8 6.12 -16.53 -13.88
C SER A 8 5.88 -15.76 -12.57
N HIS A 9 6.39 -16.30 -11.46
CA HIS A 9 6.31 -15.64 -10.16
C HIS A 9 6.86 -14.21 -10.21
N SER A 10 8.02 -14.01 -10.84
CA SER A 10 8.65 -12.69 -11.01
C SER A 10 7.77 -11.71 -11.80
N ALA A 11 7.11 -12.17 -12.87
CA ALA A 11 6.20 -11.32 -13.64
C ALA A 11 4.98 -10.88 -12.80
N ARG A 12 4.39 -11.79 -12.01
CA ARG A 12 3.28 -11.48 -11.10
C ARG A 12 3.70 -10.52 -10.00
N TYR A 13 4.86 -10.74 -9.40
CA TYR A 13 5.41 -9.87 -8.37
C TYR A 13 5.64 -8.44 -8.90
N ARG A 14 6.27 -8.28 -10.07
CA ARG A 14 6.48 -6.96 -10.68
C ARG A 14 5.16 -6.26 -10.99
N ALA A 15 4.16 -6.98 -11.50
CA ALA A 15 2.85 -6.40 -11.76
C ALA A 15 2.16 -5.91 -10.48
N SER A 16 2.15 -6.74 -9.43
CA SER A 16 1.58 -6.38 -8.13
C SER A 16 2.28 -5.19 -7.49
N LEU A 17 3.63 -5.19 -7.49
CA LEU A 17 4.42 -4.09 -6.97
C LEU A 17 4.16 -2.79 -7.75
N ALA A 18 4.11 -2.84 -9.09
CA ALA A 18 3.80 -1.68 -9.91
C ALA A 18 2.38 -1.14 -9.61
N GLN A 19 1.38 -2.00 -9.46
CA GLN A 19 0.03 -1.57 -9.06
C GLN A 19 0.03 -0.91 -7.68
N ASN A 20 0.76 -1.47 -6.72
CA ASN A 20 0.87 -0.89 -5.39
C ASN A 20 1.53 0.49 -5.43
N ILE A 21 2.62 0.66 -6.21
CA ILE A 21 3.29 1.96 -6.39
C ILE A 21 2.39 2.96 -7.11
N ALA A 22 1.62 2.52 -8.11
CA ALA A 22 0.69 3.41 -8.82
C ALA A 22 -0.37 4.01 -7.88
N LYS A 23 -0.88 3.18 -6.96
CA LYS A 23 -1.92 3.54 -5.97
C LYS A 23 -1.36 4.33 -4.79
N ASN A 24 -0.23 3.89 -4.24
CA ASN A 24 0.29 4.32 -2.95
C ASN A 24 1.62 5.06 -3.03
N GLY A 25 2.16 5.29 -4.23
CA GLY A 25 3.42 6.01 -4.42
C GLY A 25 3.25 7.50 -4.65
N PHE A 26 4.26 8.26 -4.27
CA PHE A 26 4.36 9.70 -4.47
C PHE A 26 5.26 10.00 -5.67
N VAL A 27 5.09 11.18 -6.26
CA VAL A 27 5.86 11.61 -7.42
C VAL A 27 7.27 12.01 -7.00
N VAL A 28 8.25 11.49 -7.75
CA VAL A 28 9.67 11.74 -7.55
C VAL A 28 10.35 12.14 -8.83
N MET A 29 11.57 12.67 -8.68
CA MET A 29 12.41 13.02 -9.81
C MET A 29 12.56 11.81 -10.76
N PRO A 30 12.20 11.97 -12.05
CA PRO A 30 12.23 10.86 -12.98
C PRO A 30 13.66 10.34 -13.19
N CYS A 31 13.79 9.04 -13.43
CA CYS A 31 15.06 8.49 -13.90
C CYS A 31 15.31 8.90 -15.35
N SER A 32 16.55 8.79 -15.83
CA SER A 32 16.90 9.23 -17.19
C SER A 32 16.03 8.59 -18.26
N TRP A 33 15.66 7.32 -18.08
CA TRP A 33 14.76 6.62 -19.00
C TRP A 33 13.31 7.11 -18.89
N CYS A 34 12.77 7.31 -17.70
CA CYS A 34 11.40 7.85 -17.57
C CYS A 34 11.34 9.26 -18.15
N ALA A 35 12.37 10.08 -17.91
CA ALA A 35 12.47 11.42 -18.47
C ALA A 35 12.50 11.40 -20.01
N SER A 36 13.30 10.51 -20.63
CA SER A 36 13.36 10.40 -22.10
C SER A 36 12.08 9.88 -22.74
N GLN A 37 11.17 9.30 -21.94
CA GLN A 37 9.87 8.82 -22.39
C GLN A 37 8.71 9.76 -21.98
N GLY A 38 9.02 10.90 -21.34
CA GLY A 38 7.99 11.82 -20.82
C GLY A 38 7.13 11.21 -19.70
N LEU A 39 7.65 10.22 -18.97
CA LEU A 39 6.93 9.50 -17.93
C LEU A 39 7.20 10.08 -16.54
N VAL A 40 6.15 10.18 -15.73
CA VAL A 40 6.26 10.52 -14.31
C VAL A 40 6.72 9.30 -13.51
N CYS A 41 7.71 9.49 -12.63
CA CYS A 41 8.11 8.46 -11.68
C CYS A 41 7.29 8.55 -10.40
N LYS A 42 6.63 7.45 -10.04
CA LYS A 42 6.06 7.25 -8.71
C LYS A 42 6.88 6.25 -7.91
N MET A 43 6.97 6.42 -6.60
CA MET A 43 7.60 5.48 -5.69
C MET A 43 6.90 5.40 -4.33
N ILE A 44 7.03 4.26 -3.66
CA ILE A 44 6.64 4.12 -2.25
C ILE A 44 7.86 4.35 -1.37
N ALA A 45 7.63 4.89 -0.17
CA ALA A 45 8.66 5.09 0.83
C ALA A 45 9.47 3.79 1.05
N ARG A 46 10.79 3.94 1.23
CA ARG A 46 11.77 2.84 1.46
C ARG A 46 11.99 1.89 0.29
N THR A 47 11.11 1.84 -0.70
CA THR A 47 11.35 1.10 -1.94
C THR A 47 12.06 2.02 -2.93
N LYS A 48 13.36 1.85 -3.13
CA LYS A 48 14.08 2.51 -4.23
C LYS A 48 13.65 1.90 -5.58
N ARG A 49 12.37 1.97 -5.95
CA ARG A 49 11.82 1.34 -7.14
C ARG A 49 10.69 2.18 -7.71
N TYR A 50 10.79 2.53 -9.00
CA TYR A 50 9.78 3.32 -9.69
C TYR A 50 8.75 2.43 -10.37
N GLU A 51 7.49 2.85 -10.39
CA GLU A 51 6.37 2.13 -11.02
C GLU A 51 6.71 1.65 -12.44
N ALA A 52 7.11 2.57 -13.31
CA ALA A 52 7.38 2.30 -14.72
C ALA A 52 8.60 1.36 -14.90
N CYS A 53 9.64 1.54 -14.10
CA CYS A 53 10.82 0.69 -14.11
C CYS A 53 10.49 -0.73 -13.62
N VAL A 54 9.72 -0.87 -12.54
CA VAL A 54 9.27 -2.16 -12.01
C VAL A 54 8.45 -2.91 -13.04
N ARG A 55 7.47 -2.23 -13.66
CA ARG A 55 6.61 -2.83 -14.70
C ARG A 55 7.42 -3.40 -15.85
N ARG A 56 8.53 -2.74 -16.22
CA ARG A 56 9.41 -3.14 -17.34
C ARG A 56 10.60 -4.00 -16.92
N GLY A 57 10.86 -4.18 -15.62
CA GLY A 57 12.06 -4.87 -15.12
C GLY A 57 13.36 -4.13 -15.40
N ARG A 58 13.34 -2.80 -15.42
CA ARG A 58 14.53 -1.97 -15.65
C ARG A 58 15.16 -1.53 -14.34
N SER A 59 16.48 -1.33 -14.36
CA SER A 59 17.19 -0.58 -13.33
C SER A 59 16.80 0.90 -13.37
N TYR A 60 17.09 1.60 -12.29
CA TYR A 60 16.82 3.03 -12.14
C TYR A 60 18.11 3.71 -11.66
N ASN A 61 18.29 4.98 -12.04
CA ASN A 61 19.52 5.74 -11.78
C ASN A 61 19.29 7.12 -11.15
N SER A 62 18.05 7.48 -10.78
CA SER A 62 17.79 8.77 -10.13
C SER A 62 17.78 8.67 -8.60
N SER A 63 18.04 9.82 -7.98
CA SER A 63 17.86 10.04 -6.56
C SER A 63 16.36 9.99 -6.23
N SER A 64 15.99 9.26 -5.17
CA SER A 64 14.61 9.04 -4.71
C SER A 64 13.95 10.29 -4.09
N ILE A 65 14.24 11.46 -4.66
CA ILE A 65 13.86 12.78 -4.14
C ILE A 65 12.43 13.08 -4.59
N PRO A 66 11.50 13.32 -3.66
CA PRO A 66 10.15 13.80 -3.99
C PRO A 66 10.21 15.12 -4.74
N LEU A 67 9.40 15.27 -5.79
CA LEU A 67 9.24 16.58 -6.46
C LEU A 67 8.38 17.53 -5.62
N SER A 68 7.51 16.99 -4.77
CA SER A 68 6.65 17.75 -3.87
C SER A 68 6.60 17.06 -2.51
N SER A 69 7.07 17.76 -1.47
CA SER A 69 6.90 17.33 -0.09
C SER A 69 5.42 17.30 0.31
N LEU A 70 4.60 18.18 -0.28
CA LEU A 70 3.16 18.25 -0.03
C LEU A 70 2.44 16.99 -0.52
N ASP A 71 2.72 16.50 -1.73
CA ASP A 71 2.08 15.28 -2.26
C ASP A 71 2.41 14.05 -1.40
N ARG A 72 3.65 13.98 -0.94
CA ARG A 72 4.09 12.94 0.01
C ARG A 72 3.32 13.05 1.33
N ILE A 73 3.18 14.25 1.88
CA ILE A 73 2.44 14.48 3.13
C ILE A 73 0.96 14.10 2.98
N LEU A 74 0.29 14.56 1.93
CA LEU A 74 -1.12 14.25 1.67
C LEU A 74 -1.35 12.74 1.49
N GLN A 75 -0.40 12.04 0.87
CA GLN A 75 -0.48 10.60 0.72
C GLN A 75 -0.29 9.85 2.04
N GLU A 76 0.70 10.23 2.85
CA GLU A 76 0.88 9.65 4.18
C GLU A 76 -0.34 9.93 5.07
N GLN A 77 -0.94 11.11 4.96
CA GLN A 77 -2.17 11.45 5.68
C GLN A 77 -3.33 10.52 5.30
N ARG A 78 -3.53 10.23 4.00
CA ARG A 78 -4.53 9.23 3.56
C ARG A 78 -4.23 7.84 4.13
N ARG A 79 -2.97 7.41 4.08
CA ARG A 79 -2.54 6.10 4.58
C ARG A 79 -2.80 5.95 6.09
N ILE A 80 -2.54 7.00 6.86
CA ILE A 80 -2.78 7.05 8.31
C ILE A 80 -4.28 6.98 8.59
N LYS A 81 -5.10 7.81 7.92
CA LYS A 81 -6.57 7.79 8.07
C LYS A 81 -7.19 6.42 7.78
N ASP A 82 -6.71 5.74 6.74
CA ASP A 82 -7.18 4.39 6.42
C ASP A 82 -6.75 3.36 7.48
N ALA A 83 -5.58 3.53 8.09
CA ALA A 83 -5.11 2.67 9.17
C ALA A 83 -5.89 2.90 10.47
N GLU A 84 -6.19 4.15 10.79
CA GLU A 84 -7.02 4.57 11.92
C GLU A 84 -8.41 3.95 11.82
N ARG A 85 -9.09 4.09 10.68
CA ARG A 85 -10.41 3.45 10.46
C ARG A 85 -10.40 1.94 10.66
N ARG A 86 -9.33 1.26 10.24
CA ARG A 86 -9.20 -0.20 10.46
C ARG A 86 -9.02 -0.51 11.94
N ALA A 87 -8.21 0.27 12.66
CA ALA A 87 -8.01 0.09 14.08
C ALA A 87 -9.31 0.34 14.87
N GLU A 88 -10.08 1.37 14.52
CA GLU A 88 -11.39 1.66 15.10
C GLU A 88 -12.37 0.49 14.93
N LEU A 89 -12.43 -0.12 13.73
CA LEU A 89 -13.28 -1.28 13.49
C LEU A 89 -12.88 -2.50 14.33
N GLU A 90 -11.57 -2.73 14.54
CA GLU A 90 -11.10 -3.81 15.40
C GLU A 90 -11.35 -3.53 16.89
N LEU A 91 -11.28 -2.26 17.31
CA LEU A 91 -11.65 -1.84 18.66
C LEU A 91 -13.15 -2.05 18.92
N ASP A 92 -14.03 -1.65 18.01
CA ASP A 92 -15.49 -1.86 18.13
C ASP A 92 -15.82 -3.35 18.27
N LYS A 93 -15.21 -4.21 17.45
CA LYS A 93 -15.36 -5.67 17.58
C LYS A 93 -14.89 -6.18 18.94
N SER A 94 -13.79 -5.65 19.45
CA SER A 94 -13.23 -6.08 20.74
C SER A 94 -14.11 -5.64 21.91
N GLN A 95 -14.65 -4.43 21.85
CA GLN A 95 -15.59 -3.90 22.84
C GLN A 95 -16.85 -4.75 22.91
N ARG A 96 -17.46 -5.09 21.77
CA ARG A 96 -18.65 -5.96 21.74
C ARG A 96 -18.41 -7.32 22.40
N ARG A 97 -17.26 -7.94 22.12
CA ARG A 97 -16.89 -9.23 22.75
C ARG A 97 -16.73 -9.11 24.26
N LEU A 98 -16.17 -7.99 24.75
CA LEU A 98 -16.03 -7.74 26.18
C LEU A 98 -17.41 -7.55 26.84
N GLU A 99 -18.30 -6.79 26.21
CA GLU A 99 -19.66 -6.58 26.70
C GLU A 99 -20.47 -7.89 26.76
N GLU A 100 -20.34 -8.75 25.74
CA GLU A 100 -20.95 -10.08 25.71
C GLU A 100 -20.41 -10.97 26.83
N ALA A 101 -19.10 -11.04 27.00
CA ALA A 101 -18.47 -11.83 28.05
C ALA A 101 -18.84 -11.34 29.46
N GLN A 102 -18.91 -10.02 29.65
CA GLN A 102 -19.33 -9.43 30.93
C GLN A 102 -20.79 -9.76 31.23
N ARG A 103 -21.68 -9.69 30.24
CA ARG A 103 -23.09 -10.09 30.39
C ARG A 103 -23.21 -11.55 30.78
N GLU A 104 -22.48 -12.45 30.11
CA GLU A 104 -22.49 -13.88 30.41
C GLU A 104 -22.01 -14.16 31.85
N LEU A 105 -20.96 -13.48 32.30
CA LEU A 105 -20.45 -13.59 33.67
C LEU A 105 -21.48 -13.10 34.70
N SER A 106 -22.09 -11.94 34.46
CA SER A 106 -23.14 -11.40 35.32
C SER A 106 -24.32 -12.36 35.43
N GLU A 107 -24.79 -12.92 34.31
CA GLU A 107 -25.88 -13.90 34.31
C GLU A 107 -25.55 -15.14 35.14
N LYS A 108 -24.32 -15.67 35.01
CA LYS A 108 -23.85 -16.81 35.82
C LYS A 108 -23.81 -16.50 37.31
N LEU A 109 -23.37 -15.29 37.69
CA LEU A 109 -23.33 -14.85 39.08
C LEU A 109 -24.72 -14.71 39.68
N THR A 110 -25.71 -14.22 38.93
CA THR A 110 -27.12 -14.14 39.40
C THR A 110 -27.82 -15.49 39.53
N ARG A 111 -27.27 -16.57 38.98
CA ARG A 111 -27.83 -17.93 39.05
C ARG A 111 -27.24 -18.78 40.18
N LEU A 112 -26.27 -18.26 40.92
CA LEU A 112 -25.69 -18.84 42.14
C LEU A 112 -26.43 -18.34 43.38
#